data_AF-A0A9P8CR72-F1
#
_entry.id   AF-A0A9P8CR72-F1
#
_cell.length_a   1.000
_cell.length_b   1.000
_cell.length_c   1.000
_cell.angle_alpha   90.00
_cell.angle_beta   90.00
_cell.angle_gamma   90.00
#
_symmetry.space_group_name_H-M   'P 1'
#
loop_
_entity.id
_entity.type
_entity.pdbx_description
1 polymer ?
#
loop_
_entity_poly.entity_id
_entity_poly.type
_entity_poly.pdbx_seq_one_letter_code
_entity_poly.pdbx_strand_id
1 'polypeptide(L)'
;MTDTFEPSCRFMIPPGTWDSRIHIVDPINNLLGPNATYAPNVFAEWDNALLENNPGAEHNVIVQPSSMDTTTRRRWRSVAESGVRGVRVNLGFVDEKTSVEDFKKTPLEYASAAQPLDWTIQLCFEMSFVAALEDFLSTVGVDVVLDHMGHPDIPDSADVCCFDPYTIEGFGSLSCLLQDSKV
;
A
#
# COMPACT_ATOMS: atom_id res chain seq x y z
N MET A 1 -42.32 -4.80 8.17
CA MET A 1 -41.56 -5.23 6.97
C MET A 1 -40.11 -4.98 7.28
N THR A 2 -39.41 -6.01 7.72
CA THR A 2 -37.96 -6.00 7.94
C THR A 2 -37.32 -6.31 6.59
N ASP A 3 -36.67 -5.32 6.01
CA ASP A 3 -35.93 -5.46 4.76
C ASP A 3 -34.68 -6.28 5.06
N THR A 4 -34.75 -7.59 4.79
CA THR A 4 -33.60 -8.48 4.85
C THR A 4 -32.77 -8.21 3.60
N PHE A 5 -31.65 -7.52 3.78
CA PHE A 5 -30.59 -7.45 2.78
C PHE A 5 -30.11 -8.89 2.50
N GLU A 6 -30.67 -9.53 1.48
CA GLU A 6 -30.10 -10.75 0.92
C GLU A 6 -28.88 -10.33 0.10
N PRO A 7 -27.65 -10.76 0.42
CA PRO A 7 -26.49 -10.45 -0.40
C PRO A 7 -26.54 -11.32 -1.66
N SER A 8 -27.38 -10.94 -2.61
CA SER A 8 -27.51 -11.61 -3.91
C SER A 8 -26.39 -11.15 -4.86
N CYS A 9 -25.14 -11.44 -4.50
CA CYS A 9 -24.04 -11.59 -5.45
C CYS A 9 -22.87 -12.28 -4.73
N ARG A 10 -22.80 -13.61 -4.81
CA ARG A 10 -21.50 -14.27 -4.62
C ARG A 10 -20.67 -13.90 -5.85
N PHE A 11 -19.94 -12.80 -5.74
CA PHE A 11 -18.91 -12.45 -6.71
C PHE A 11 -17.89 -13.59 -6.66
N MET A 12 -17.95 -14.51 -7.63
CA MET A 12 -16.92 -15.54 -7.72
C MET A 12 -15.66 -14.87 -8.25
N ILE A 13 -14.61 -14.93 -7.45
CA ILE A 13 -13.29 -14.43 -7.83
C ILE A 13 -12.78 -15.29 -9.00
N PRO A 14 -12.37 -14.69 -10.14
CA PRO A 14 -11.86 -15.45 -11.28
C PRO A 14 -10.61 -16.27 -10.93
N PRO A 15 -10.41 -17.45 -11.54
CA PRO A 15 -9.15 -18.18 -11.43
C PRO A 15 -7.95 -17.32 -11.83
N GLY A 16 -6.81 -17.52 -11.17
CA GLY A 16 -5.59 -16.72 -11.35
C GLY A 16 -5.61 -15.32 -10.72
N THR A 17 -6.62 -14.99 -9.88
CA THR A 17 -6.66 -13.67 -9.21
C THR A 17 -5.52 -13.50 -8.22
N TRP A 18 -4.92 -12.31 -8.24
CA TRP A 18 -3.92 -11.86 -7.28
C TRP A 18 -4.56 -10.96 -6.23
N ASP A 19 -4.30 -11.25 -4.97
CA ASP A 19 -4.38 -10.26 -3.90
C ASP A 19 -3.04 -9.53 -3.80
N SER A 20 -3.02 -8.24 -4.14
CA SER A 20 -1.80 -7.46 -4.18
C SER A 20 -1.39 -6.88 -2.83
N ARG A 21 -2.17 -7.07 -1.76
CA ARG A 21 -1.86 -6.50 -0.47
C ARG A 21 -2.47 -7.26 0.70
N ILE A 22 -1.66 -8.14 1.28
CA ILE A 22 -1.95 -8.76 2.58
C ILE A 22 -0.82 -8.51 3.58
N HIS A 23 -1.17 -8.47 4.85
CA HIS A 23 -0.21 -8.50 5.95
C HIS A 23 -0.36 -9.83 6.69
N ILE A 24 0.75 -10.53 6.93
CA ILE A 24 0.77 -11.69 7.81
C ILE A 24 1.66 -11.37 9.00
N VAL A 25 1.17 -11.70 10.19
CA VAL A 25 1.87 -11.53 11.45
C VAL A 25 2.13 -12.91 12.02
N ASP A 26 3.41 -13.29 12.14
CA ASP A 26 3.78 -14.59 12.69
C ASP A 26 3.32 -14.67 14.16
N PRO A 27 2.42 -15.62 14.49
CA PRO A 27 1.86 -15.75 15.83
C PRO A 27 2.87 -16.24 16.88
N ILE A 28 3.92 -16.92 16.44
CA ILE A 28 4.90 -17.56 17.31
C ILE A 28 6.04 -16.59 17.61
N ASN A 29 6.50 -15.86 16.59
CA ASN A 29 7.67 -15.00 16.72
C ASN A 29 7.32 -13.52 16.98
N ASN A 30 6.11 -13.05 16.66
CA ASN A 30 5.53 -11.70 16.89
C ASN A 30 6.53 -10.59 17.27
N LEU A 31 7.56 -10.39 16.43
CA LEU A 31 8.63 -9.44 16.69
C LEU A 31 8.15 -8.04 16.30
N LEU A 32 7.51 -7.37 17.25
CA LEU A 32 7.22 -5.95 17.13
C LEU A 32 8.55 -5.19 17.13
N GLY A 33 8.73 -4.34 16.11
CA GLY A 33 9.83 -3.39 16.04
C GLY A 33 9.76 -2.39 17.19
N PRO A 34 10.89 -1.77 17.56
CA PRO A 34 10.98 -0.87 18.72
C PRO A 34 10.08 0.37 18.62
N ASN A 35 9.64 0.73 17.40
CA ASN A 35 8.80 1.89 17.11
C ASN A 35 7.38 1.49 16.66
N ALA A 36 6.93 0.26 16.94
CA ALA A 36 5.59 -0.17 16.56
C ALA A 36 4.53 0.71 17.24
N THR A 37 3.66 1.33 16.46
CA THR A 37 2.57 2.20 16.94
C THR A 37 1.34 1.42 17.39
N TYR A 38 1.22 0.16 16.97
CA TYR A 38 0.14 -0.74 17.35
C TYR A 38 0.62 -2.20 17.30
N ALA A 39 -0.10 -3.08 18.01
CA ALA A 39 0.06 -4.52 17.93
C ALA A 39 -1.11 -5.11 17.13
N PRO A 40 -0.87 -5.70 15.94
CA PRO A 40 -1.92 -6.31 15.15
C PRO A 40 -2.51 -7.55 15.84
N ASN A 41 -3.75 -7.90 15.45
CA ASN A 41 -4.32 -9.20 15.80
C ASN A 41 -3.51 -10.31 15.13
N VAL A 42 -3.32 -11.38 15.89
CA VAL A 42 -2.45 -12.49 15.54
C VAL A 42 -3.30 -13.67 15.10
N PHE A 43 -3.15 -14.10 13.85
CA PHE A 43 -3.80 -15.32 13.35
C PHE A 43 -2.85 -16.50 13.57
N ALA A 44 -3.33 -17.53 14.29
CA ALA A 44 -2.52 -18.68 14.69
C ALA A 44 -2.10 -19.58 13.53
N GLU A 45 -2.81 -19.53 12.41
CA GLU A 45 -2.60 -20.40 11.24
C GLU A 45 -2.50 -19.55 9.97
N TRP A 46 -1.47 -19.80 9.18
CA TRP A 46 -1.15 -19.07 7.95
C TRP A 46 -2.28 -19.15 6.91
N ASP A 47 -2.92 -20.31 6.79
CA ASP A 47 -4.01 -20.52 5.83
C ASP A 47 -5.28 -19.74 6.20
N ASN A 48 -5.55 -19.56 7.50
CA ASN A 48 -6.70 -18.77 7.96
C ASN A 48 -6.51 -17.28 7.71
N ALA A 49 -5.28 -16.78 7.86
CA ALA A 49 -4.96 -15.38 7.52
C ALA A 49 -5.18 -15.08 6.03
N LEU A 50 -4.91 -16.03 5.13
CA LEU A 50 -5.13 -15.87 3.70
C LEU A 50 -6.62 -15.98 3.33
N LEU A 51 -7.32 -16.98 3.89
CA LEU A 51 -8.73 -17.23 3.62
C LEU A 51 -9.67 -16.15 4.16
N GLU A 52 -9.38 -15.57 5.33
CA GLU A 52 -10.23 -14.54 5.93
C GLU A 52 -10.07 -13.17 5.26
N ASN A 53 -8.87 -12.84 4.76
CA ASN A 53 -8.64 -11.58 4.07
C ASN A 53 -9.23 -11.58 2.65
N ASN A 54 -9.13 -12.70 1.92
CA ASN A 54 -9.65 -12.77 0.55
C ASN A 54 -10.00 -14.20 0.10
N PRO A 55 -11.22 -14.69 0.39
CA PRO A 55 -11.63 -16.04 0.04
C PRO A 55 -11.79 -16.20 -1.47
N GLY A 56 -10.71 -16.61 -2.15
CA GLY A 56 -10.71 -16.96 -3.58
C GLY A 56 -9.54 -16.43 -4.40
N ALA A 57 -8.62 -15.65 -3.83
CA ALA A 57 -7.37 -15.30 -4.51
C ALA A 57 -6.40 -16.50 -4.56
N GLU A 58 -5.85 -16.82 -5.74
CA GLU A 58 -4.88 -17.91 -5.93
C GLU A 58 -3.44 -17.46 -5.69
N HIS A 59 -3.19 -16.16 -5.82
CA HIS A 59 -1.87 -15.55 -5.67
C HIS A 59 -1.91 -14.38 -4.69
N ASN A 60 -0.83 -14.19 -3.94
CA ASN A 60 -0.78 -13.19 -2.88
C ASN A 60 0.55 -12.44 -2.89
N VAL A 61 0.49 -11.13 -2.66
CA VAL A 61 1.66 -10.29 -2.36
C VAL A 61 1.64 -9.97 -0.87
N ILE A 62 2.59 -10.56 -0.14
CA ILE A 62 2.76 -10.30 1.29
C ILE A 62 3.56 -9.01 1.45
N VAL A 63 2.92 -8.03 2.07
CA VAL A 63 3.51 -6.74 2.38
C VAL A 63 3.91 -6.74 3.85
N GLN A 64 5.16 -6.38 4.14
CA GLN A 64 5.62 -6.28 5.52
C GLN A 64 4.82 -5.20 6.29
N PRO A 65 4.23 -5.53 7.45
CA PRO A 65 3.53 -4.55 8.26
C PRO A 65 4.52 -3.56 8.90
N SER A 66 4.07 -2.33 9.12
CA SER A 66 4.90 -1.26 9.71
C SER A 66 5.31 -1.52 11.15
N SER A 67 4.65 -2.47 11.84
CA SER A 67 4.97 -2.88 13.20
C SER A 67 6.18 -3.82 13.29
N MET A 68 6.72 -4.34 12.18
CA MET A 68 7.86 -5.27 12.18
C MET A 68 9.20 -4.59 11.85
N ASP A 69 10.31 -5.15 12.35
CA ASP A 69 11.65 -4.63 12.11
C ASP A 69 12.03 -4.63 10.61
N THR A 70 12.65 -3.54 10.18
CA THR A 70 12.95 -3.30 8.76
C THR A 70 14.22 -4.00 8.29
N THR A 71 14.18 -4.58 7.08
CA THR A 71 15.37 -5.14 6.46
C THR A 71 16.28 -4.01 5.94
N THR A 72 17.52 -3.92 6.45
CA THR A 72 18.51 -2.94 5.96
C THR A 72 18.83 -3.15 4.46
N ARG A 73 19.11 -2.06 3.71
CA ARG A 73 19.55 -2.08 2.30
C ARG A 73 20.63 -3.11 1.97
N ARG A 74 21.54 -3.38 2.90
CA ARG A 74 22.61 -4.38 2.74
C ARG A 74 22.11 -5.82 2.58
N ARG A 75 20.88 -6.11 3.00
CA ARG A 75 20.25 -7.44 2.94
C ARG A 75 19.32 -7.61 1.75
N TRP A 76 19.11 -6.59 0.91
CA TRP A 76 18.13 -6.62 -0.19
C TRP A 76 18.40 -7.75 -1.19
N ARG A 77 19.66 -7.99 -1.57
CA ARG A 77 20.00 -9.14 -2.45
C ARG A 77 19.67 -10.49 -1.80
N SER A 78 19.95 -10.62 -0.51
CA SER A 78 19.67 -11.86 0.23
C SER A 78 18.17 -12.14 0.34
N VAL A 79 17.34 -11.12 0.57
CA VAL A 79 15.88 -11.31 0.59
C VAL A 79 15.28 -11.43 -0.82
N ALA A 80 15.95 -10.92 -1.86
CA ALA A 80 15.58 -11.18 -3.25
C ALA A 80 15.65 -12.67 -3.60
N GLU A 81 16.69 -13.36 -3.13
CA GLU A 81 16.84 -14.82 -3.28
C GLU A 81 15.69 -15.58 -2.59
N SER A 82 15.13 -15.01 -1.52
CA SER A 82 13.96 -15.55 -0.81
C SER A 82 12.61 -15.21 -1.46
N GLY A 83 12.59 -14.54 -2.62
CA GLY A 83 11.36 -14.24 -3.35
C GLY A 83 10.81 -12.82 -3.19
N VAL A 84 11.45 -11.94 -2.42
CA VAL A 84 11.05 -10.52 -2.33
C VAL A 84 11.29 -9.82 -3.66
N ARG A 85 10.34 -9.00 -4.12
CA ARG A 85 10.36 -8.31 -5.43
C ARG A 85 10.09 -6.81 -5.35
N GLY A 86 10.00 -6.26 -4.15
CA GLY A 86 9.69 -4.87 -3.97
C GLY A 86 9.84 -4.42 -2.54
N VAL A 87 9.65 -3.12 -2.34
CA VAL A 87 9.75 -2.47 -1.03
C VAL A 87 8.57 -1.56 -0.80
N ARG A 88 8.02 -1.61 0.41
CA ARG A 88 7.02 -0.64 0.84
C ARG A 88 7.68 0.47 1.65
N VAL A 89 7.51 1.70 1.18
CA VAL A 89 7.96 2.91 1.86
C VAL A 89 6.75 3.52 2.56
N ASN A 90 6.71 3.41 3.88
CA ASN A 90 5.72 4.11 4.68
C ASN A 90 6.26 5.50 5.04
N LEU A 91 5.73 6.53 4.40
CA LEU A 91 6.10 7.93 4.61
C LEU A 91 5.32 8.55 5.78
N GLY A 92 4.35 7.82 6.34
CA GLY A 92 3.48 8.29 7.41
C GLY A 92 2.52 9.39 6.97
N PHE A 93 1.75 9.89 7.93
CA PHE A 93 1.04 11.16 7.82
C PHE A 93 2.00 12.22 8.30
N VAL A 94 2.45 13.04 7.36
CA VAL A 94 3.61 13.88 7.57
C VAL A 94 3.17 15.14 8.31
N ASP A 95 3.95 15.61 9.30
CA ASP A 95 3.68 16.89 9.95
C ASP A 95 3.54 18.01 8.90
N GLU A 96 2.63 18.98 9.11
CA GLU A 96 2.38 20.15 8.23
C GLU A 96 3.65 20.92 7.81
N LYS A 97 4.79 20.69 8.48
CA LYS A 97 6.08 21.34 8.23
C LYS A 97 6.95 20.64 7.20
N THR A 98 6.62 19.44 6.75
CA THR A 98 7.47 18.75 5.77
C THR A 98 7.34 19.37 4.40
N SER A 99 8.49 19.77 3.84
CA SER A 99 8.54 20.27 2.46
C SER A 99 8.35 19.15 1.43
N VAL A 100 7.88 19.52 0.24
CA VAL A 100 7.78 18.61 -0.91
C VAL A 100 9.15 17.98 -1.24
N GLU A 101 10.22 18.77 -1.17
CA GLU A 101 11.59 18.28 -1.39
C GLU A 101 11.99 17.23 -0.37
N ASP A 102 11.66 17.44 0.91
CA ASP A 102 11.96 16.47 1.97
C ASP A 102 11.14 15.19 1.81
N PHE A 103 9.87 15.30 1.42
CA PHE A 103 9.00 14.16 1.13
C PHE A 103 9.57 13.28 0.01
N LYS A 104 10.15 13.88 -1.05
CA LYS A 104 10.71 13.15 -2.21
C LYS A 104 12.02 12.42 -1.91
N LYS A 105 12.78 12.82 -0.90
CA LYS A 105 14.12 12.25 -0.61
C LYS A 105 14.05 10.74 -0.39
N THR A 106 13.18 10.30 0.51
CA THR A 106 13.08 8.88 0.86
C THR A 106 12.62 8.02 -0.34
N PRO A 107 11.54 8.35 -1.06
CA PRO A 107 11.16 7.62 -2.28
C PRO A 107 12.28 7.52 -3.32
N LEU A 108 13.02 8.61 -3.58
CA LEU A 108 14.14 8.62 -4.53
C LEU A 108 15.28 7.69 -4.12
N GLU A 109 15.63 7.68 -2.83
CA GLU A 109 16.67 6.80 -2.31
C GLU A 109 16.30 5.31 -2.44
N TYR A 110 15.03 4.98 -2.17
CA TYR A 110 14.51 3.62 -2.29
C TYR A 110 14.42 3.18 -3.75
N ALA A 111 13.94 4.04 -4.64
CA ALA A 111 13.87 3.74 -6.06
C ALA A 111 15.25 3.47 -6.67
N SER A 112 16.23 4.31 -6.36
CA SER A 112 17.61 4.13 -6.81
C SER A 112 18.20 2.81 -6.33
N ALA A 113 17.76 2.31 -5.17
CA ALA A 113 18.16 1.02 -4.64
C ALA A 113 17.41 -0.16 -5.28
N ALA A 114 16.15 0.04 -5.66
CA ALA A 114 15.26 -0.95 -6.24
C ALA A 114 15.55 -1.19 -7.73
N GLN A 115 15.92 -0.14 -8.47
CA GLN A 115 16.20 -0.19 -9.91
C GLN A 115 17.16 -1.33 -10.35
N PRO A 116 18.35 -1.53 -9.74
CA PRO A 116 19.26 -2.60 -10.16
C PRO A 116 18.74 -4.02 -9.84
N LEU A 117 17.63 -4.14 -9.10
CA LEU A 117 16.99 -5.41 -8.76
C LEU A 117 15.73 -5.67 -9.60
N ASP A 118 15.34 -4.73 -10.47
CA ASP A 118 14.05 -4.76 -11.18
C ASP A 118 12.86 -4.88 -10.20
N TRP A 119 12.91 -4.08 -9.14
CA TRP A 119 11.93 -4.11 -8.04
C TRP A 119 10.95 -2.96 -8.12
N THR A 120 9.70 -3.25 -7.75
CA THR A 120 8.63 -2.26 -7.57
C THR A 120 8.73 -1.56 -6.21
N ILE A 121 8.38 -0.28 -6.14
CA ILE A 121 8.22 0.43 -4.87
C ILE A 121 6.73 0.68 -4.59
N GLN A 122 6.27 0.40 -3.38
CA GLN A 122 4.92 0.74 -2.93
C GLN A 122 4.99 1.91 -1.95
N LEU A 123 4.29 3.00 -2.22
CA LEU A 123 4.30 4.20 -1.39
C LEU A 123 3.02 4.30 -0.57
N CYS A 124 3.15 4.42 0.75
CA CYS A 124 2.06 4.76 1.66
C CYS A 124 2.28 6.16 2.20
N PHE A 125 1.36 7.07 1.88
CA PHE A 125 1.47 8.51 2.08
C PHE A 125 0.06 9.14 2.08
N GLU A 126 -0.01 10.45 2.33
CA GLU A 126 -1.26 11.23 2.38
C GLU A 126 -1.59 11.88 1.02
N MET A 127 -2.87 11.96 0.67
CA MET A 127 -3.36 12.32 -0.67
C MET A 127 -2.89 13.72 -1.10
N SER A 128 -2.76 14.64 -0.15
CA SER A 128 -2.26 16.00 -0.35
C SER A 128 -0.89 16.04 -1.05
N PHE A 129 -0.07 14.98 -0.89
CA PHE A 129 1.24 14.87 -1.54
C PHE A 129 1.23 14.20 -2.92
N VAL A 130 0.08 13.76 -3.46
CA VAL A 130 0.03 13.12 -4.80
C VAL A 130 0.58 14.05 -5.88
N ALA A 131 0.22 15.34 -5.85
CA ALA A 131 0.69 16.32 -6.82
C ALA A 131 2.23 16.46 -6.80
N ALA A 132 2.84 16.30 -5.62
CA ALA A 132 4.30 16.29 -5.51
C ALA A 132 4.92 15.08 -6.22
N LEU A 133 4.24 13.95 -6.32
CA LEU A 133 4.78 12.74 -6.95
C LEU A 133 4.79 12.78 -8.48
N GLU A 134 4.11 13.71 -9.15
CA GLU A 134 4.01 13.73 -10.62
C GLU A 134 5.39 13.76 -11.30
N ASP A 135 6.27 14.69 -10.90
CA ASP A 135 7.64 14.77 -11.42
C ASP A 135 8.48 13.53 -11.05
N PHE A 136 8.26 13.01 -9.85
CA PHE A 136 8.97 11.82 -9.35
C PHE A 136 8.66 10.61 -10.21
N LEU A 137 7.37 10.33 -10.45
CA LEU A 137 6.91 9.20 -11.25
C LEU A 137 7.47 9.24 -12.67
N SER A 138 7.66 10.43 -13.24
CA SER A 138 8.26 10.59 -14.56
C SER A 138 9.77 10.27 -14.63
N THR A 139 10.47 10.25 -13.48
CA THR A 139 11.94 10.18 -13.42
C THR A 139 12.49 8.92 -12.74
N VAL A 140 11.66 8.24 -11.95
CA VAL A 140 12.10 7.23 -10.98
C VAL A 140 12.59 5.91 -11.60
N GLY A 141 12.14 5.58 -12.82
CA GLY A 141 12.65 4.44 -13.60
C GLY A 141 12.44 3.06 -12.96
N VAL A 142 11.46 2.96 -12.06
CA VAL A 142 10.94 1.72 -11.46
C VAL A 142 9.42 1.82 -11.41
N ASP A 143 8.73 0.69 -11.35
CA ASP A 143 7.28 0.68 -11.14
C ASP A 143 6.94 1.18 -9.74
N VAL A 144 5.90 2.01 -9.65
CA VAL A 144 5.44 2.62 -8.40
C VAL A 144 3.98 2.24 -8.16
N VAL A 145 3.69 1.68 -6.99
CA VAL A 145 2.34 1.40 -6.52
C VAL A 145 1.93 2.43 -5.47
N LEU A 146 0.83 3.15 -5.71
CA LEU A 146 0.24 4.05 -4.73
C LEU A 146 -0.69 3.25 -3.81
N ASP A 147 -0.32 3.15 -2.53
CA ASP A 147 -1.06 2.39 -1.53
C ASP A 147 -2.36 3.12 -1.16
N HIS A 148 -3.48 2.40 -1.05
CA HIS A 148 -4.78 2.95 -0.61
C HIS A 148 -5.24 4.22 -1.34
N MET A 149 -4.98 4.32 -2.66
CA MET A 149 -5.27 5.52 -3.46
C MET A 149 -4.58 6.80 -2.94
N GLY A 150 -3.50 6.68 -2.17
CA GLY A 150 -2.87 7.81 -1.49
C GLY A 150 -3.59 8.24 -0.22
N HIS A 151 -4.42 7.40 0.39
CA HIS A 151 -5.09 7.67 1.68
C HIS A 151 -5.91 8.98 1.68
N PRO A 152 -6.92 9.11 0.80
CA PRO A 152 -7.81 10.27 0.79
C PRO A 152 -8.52 10.45 2.14
N ASP A 153 -8.64 11.69 2.60
CA ASP A 153 -9.51 12.05 3.72
C ASP A 153 -10.98 12.07 3.25
N ILE A 154 -11.70 10.98 3.51
CA ILE A 154 -13.10 10.81 3.11
C ILE A 154 -13.99 11.10 4.31
N PRO A 155 -14.97 12.04 4.22
CA PRO A 155 -15.85 12.35 5.35
C PRO A 155 -16.71 11.15 5.77
N ASP A 156 -16.75 10.86 7.08
CA ASP A 156 -17.52 9.75 7.68
C ASP A 156 -19.02 9.73 7.33
N SER A 157 -19.59 10.90 7.02
CA SER A 157 -21.02 11.10 6.73
C SER A 157 -21.30 11.52 5.29
N ALA A 158 -20.33 11.34 4.40
CA ALA A 158 -20.52 11.60 2.98
C ALA A 158 -21.70 10.76 2.48
N ASP A 159 -22.83 11.42 2.19
CA ASP A 159 -23.92 10.81 1.46
C ASP A 159 -23.35 10.47 0.09
N VAL A 160 -23.09 9.17 -0.16
CA VAL A 160 -22.26 8.69 -1.29
C VAL A 160 -22.81 9.17 -2.65
N CYS A 161 -24.08 9.55 -2.69
CA CYS A 161 -24.75 10.10 -3.87
C CYS A 161 -24.37 11.57 -4.19
N CYS A 162 -23.80 12.32 -3.25
CA CYS A 162 -23.58 13.77 -3.34
C CYS A 162 -22.12 14.20 -3.06
N PHE A 163 -21.21 13.26 -2.84
CA PHE A 163 -19.80 13.54 -2.58
C PHE A 163 -19.03 13.69 -3.90
N ASP A 164 -18.39 14.85 -4.10
CA ASP A 164 -17.50 15.09 -5.22
C ASP A 164 -16.04 14.83 -4.80
N PRO A 165 -15.39 13.75 -5.26
CA PRO A 165 -14.04 13.42 -4.85
C PRO A 165 -12.99 14.44 -5.33
N TYR A 166 -13.31 15.26 -6.33
CA TYR A 166 -12.42 16.34 -6.78
C TYR A 166 -12.27 17.47 -5.76
N THR A 167 -13.07 17.49 -4.68
CA THR A 167 -12.87 18.41 -3.56
C THR A 167 -11.73 17.98 -2.62
N ILE A 168 -11.25 16.73 -2.71
CA ILE A 168 -10.10 16.25 -1.93
C ILE A 168 -8.82 16.78 -2.58
N GLU A 169 -7.98 17.47 -1.80
CA GLU A 169 -6.68 17.92 -2.25
C GLU A 169 -5.83 16.73 -2.75
N GLY A 170 -5.30 16.83 -3.97
CA GLY A 170 -4.50 15.78 -4.61
C GLY A 170 -5.29 14.77 -5.46
N PHE A 171 -6.61 14.63 -5.29
CA PHE A 171 -7.41 13.68 -6.07
C PHE A 171 -7.41 14.00 -7.57
N GLY A 172 -7.45 15.28 -7.94
CA GLY A 172 -7.33 15.70 -9.34
C GLY A 172 -6.02 15.23 -9.99
N SER A 173 -4.90 15.36 -9.28
CA SER A 173 -3.59 14.86 -9.71
C SER A 173 -3.56 13.34 -9.86
N LEU A 174 -4.15 12.61 -8.90
CA LEU A 174 -4.29 11.16 -9.00
C LEU A 174 -5.08 10.75 -10.27
N SER A 175 -6.21 11.41 -10.53
CA SER A 175 -7.02 11.16 -11.72
C SER A 175 -6.23 11.38 -13.01
N CYS A 176 -5.41 12.44 -13.08
CA CYS A 176 -4.54 12.70 -14.23
C CYS A 176 -3.46 11.61 -14.39
N LEU A 177 -2.81 11.20 -13.30
CA LEU A 177 -1.78 10.17 -13.32
C LEU A 177 -2.30 8.82 -13.82
N LEU A 178 -3.52 8.43 -13.41
CA LEU A 178 -4.17 7.20 -13.85
C LEU A 178 -4.54 7.25 -15.34
N GLN A 179 -5.02 8.40 -15.83
CA GLN A 179 -5.35 8.58 -17.25
C GLN A 179 -4.09 8.52 -18.13
N ASP A 180 -2.98 9.04 -17.63
CA ASP A 180 -1.68 9.02 -18.31
C ASP A 180 -0.95 7.66 -18.23
N SER A 181 -1.52 6.67 -17.52
CA SER A 181 -0.88 5.36 -17.26
C SER A 181 0.51 5.49 -16.62
N LYS A 182 0.70 6.49 -15.75
CA LYS A 182 1.97 6.77 -15.06
C LYS A 182 2.11 6.04 -13.71
N VAL A 183 1.04 5.38 -13.26
CA VAL A 183 0.92 4.55 -12.05
C VAL A 183 -0.09 3.43 -12.28
#